data_AF-A0A2W0CCE5-F1
#
_entry.id   AF-A0A2W0CCE5-F1
#
_cell.length_a   1.000
_cell.length_b   1.000
_cell.length_c   1.000
_cell.angle_alpha   90.00
_cell.angle_beta   90.00
_cell.angle_gamma   90.00
#
_symmetry.space_group_name_H-M   'P 1'
#
loop_
_entity.id
_entity.type
_entity.pdbx_description
1 polymer ?
#
loop_
_entity_poly.entity_id
_entity_poly.type
_entity_poly.pdbx_seq_one_letter_code
_entity_poly.pdbx_strand_id
1 'polypeptide(L)'
;MSTPNVWAIREVALATFYDKKTKKAKIQLTNLKTSGIENTADTVYSMGGQGNNKIVGFSGNRGGRIALQDAVFTNEVIAMMTGNDIKKGETPIIYRDVIKVMNDTATLKYTPATPVLGADVLNSVYTLNPDQTHEDEIVVATAATPGTGEYTIIGKDLTFSAGEYADGTEIVAYYTTQSGASAKTITVSSDKFAGTYEVVLDCLVRNVVDKQDYAAQIHINDAKMEDNWNLDMAAEGDPSVFDIPMEILKPVDKKELYTMTIYDVEELI
;
A
#
# COMPACT_ATOMS: atom_id res chain seq x y z
N MET A 1 -19.31 0.92 38.86
CA MET A 1 -20.43 -0.06 38.85
C MET A 1 -19.87 -1.37 38.32
N SER A 2 -20.27 -2.57 38.77
CA SER A 2 -19.59 -3.78 38.28
C SER A 2 -19.84 -3.99 36.78
N THR A 3 -18.79 -4.05 35.97
CA THR A 3 -18.87 -4.30 34.53
C THR A 3 -19.67 -5.58 34.27
N PRO A 4 -20.80 -5.50 33.54
CA PRO A 4 -21.68 -6.65 33.35
C PRO A 4 -21.13 -7.62 32.30
N ASN A 5 -21.56 -8.90 32.31
CA ASN A 5 -20.81 -10.02 31.69
C ASN A 5 -21.27 -10.48 30.28
N VAL A 6 -22.22 -9.78 29.63
CA VAL A 6 -22.78 -10.20 28.34
C VAL A 6 -22.80 -9.03 27.36
N TRP A 7 -22.09 -9.18 26.25
CA TRP A 7 -21.82 -8.08 25.32
C TRP A 7 -22.10 -8.45 23.86
N ALA A 8 -22.47 -7.45 23.07
CA ALA A 8 -22.56 -7.51 21.63
C ALA A 8 -21.49 -6.58 21.01
N ILE A 9 -20.75 -7.09 20.02
CA ILE A 9 -19.77 -6.31 19.27
C ILE A 9 -20.54 -5.36 18.34
N ARG A 10 -20.27 -4.06 18.43
CA ARG A 10 -21.01 -3.03 17.69
C ARG A 10 -20.21 -2.37 16.58
N GLU A 11 -18.90 -2.20 16.77
CA GLU A 11 -18.07 -1.37 15.91
C GLU A 11 -16.86 -2.11 15.34
N VAL A 12 -16.38 -1.63 14.19
CA VAL A 12 -15.09 -2.02 13.62
C VAL A 12 -14.00 -1.46 14.54
N ALA A 13 -13.06 -2.32 14.92
CA ALA A 13 -12.01 -1.93 15.84
C ALA A 13 -10.99 -1.00 15.17
N LEU A 14 -10.51 0.01 15.91
CA LEU A 14 -9.35 0.81 15.53
C LEU A 14 -8.08 -0.01 15.79
N ALA A 15 -7.20 -0.13 14.80
CA ALA A 15 -5.99 -0.94 14.95
C ALA A 15 -4.74 -0.07 15.12
N THR A 16 -4.06 -0.21 16.25
CA THR A 16 -2.78 0.47 16.52
C THR A 16 -1.63 -0.53 16.48
N PHE A 17 -0.64 -0.25 15.64
CA PHE A 17 0.56 -1.06 15.47
C PHE A 17 1.71 -0.50 16.29
N TYR A 18 2.36 -1.35 17.08
CA TYR A 18 3.51 -1.03 17.91
C TYR A 18 4.74 -1.81 17.45
N ASP A 19 5.88 -1.13 17.40
CA ASP A 19 7.16 -1.78 17.12
C ASP A 19 7.64 -2.57 18.34
N LYS A 20 7.97 -3.85 18.15
CA LYS A 20 8.36 -4.75 19.25
C LYS A 20 9.65 -4.32 19.96
N LYS A 21 10.59 -3.67 19.26
CA LYS A 21 11.87 -3.22 19.83
C LYS A 21 11.74 -1.90 20.56
N THR A 22 11.02 -0.94 19.98
CA THR A 22 10.94 0.42 20.55
C THR A 22 9.73 0.63 21.44
N LYS A 23 8.73 -0.26 21.37
CA LYS A 23 7.44 -0.15 22.07
C LYS A 23 6.67 1.14 21.76
N LYS A 24 7.01 1.81 20.65
CA LYS A 24 6.32 3.00 20.17
C LYS A 24 5.28 2.63 19.13
N ALA A 25 4.15 3.34 19.15
CA ALA A 25 3.15 3.27 18.10
C ALA A 25 3.78 3.71 16.77
N LYS A 26 3.69 2.87 15.75
CA LYS A 26 4.08 3.21 14.37
C LYS A 26 2.94 3.92 13.67
N ILE A 27 1.75 3.33 13.68
CA ILE A 27 0.58 3.87 13.02
C ILE A 27 -0.70 3.37 13.70
N GLN A 28 -1.74 4.19 13.63
CA GLN A 28 -3.11 3.80 13.97
C GLN A 28 -3.96 3.88 12.71
N LEU A 29 -4.67 2.79 12.41
CA LEU A 29 -5.64 2.72 11.33
C LEU A 29 -7.01 3.09 11.86
N THR A 30 -7.51 4.23 11.41
CA THR A 30 -8.80 4.79 11.81
C THR A 30 -9.90 4.60 10.77
N ASN A 31 -9.53 4.27 9.53
CA ASN A 31 -10.44 4.13 8.40
C ASN A 31 -10.70 2.66 8.02
N LEU A 32 -10.61 1.76 9.01
CA LEU A 32 -10.87 0.35 8.81
C LEU A 32 -12.34 0.14 8.43
N LYS A 33 -12.56 -0.57 7.31
CA LYS A 33 -13.87 -0.98 6.83
C LYS A 33 -14.36 -2.24 7.54
N THR A 34 -13.44 -3.17 7.82
CA THR A 34 -13.73 -4.39 8.59
C THR A 34 -12.54 -4.76 9.47
N SER A 35 -12.84 -5.40 10.60
CA SER A 35 -11.86 -5.97 11.53
C SER A 35 -12.39 -7.29 12.06
N GLY A 36 -11.62 -8.37 11.92
CA GLY A 36 -11.99 -9.71 12.37
C GLY A 36 -10.83 -10.40 13.08
N ILE A 37 -11.16 -11.19 14.11
CA ILE A 37 -10.25 -12.12 14.77
C ILE A 37 -10.84 -13.52 14.66
N GLU A 38 -10.06 -14.43 14.12
CA GLU A 38 -10.42 -15.84 13.96
C GLU A 38 -9.49 -16.70 14.82
N ASN A 39 -10.06 -17.68 15.53
CA ASN A 39 -9.31 -18.62 16.35
C ASN A 39 -9.48 -20.02 15.77
N THR A 40 -8.37 -20.69 15.46
CA THR A 40 -8.35 -22.04 14.88
C THR A 40 -7.78 -23.00 15.90
N ALA A 41 -8.30 -24.23 15.95
CA ALA A 41 -7.77 -25.29 16.80
C ALA A 41 -8.13 -26.67 16.23
N ASP A 42 -7.18 -27.60 16.27
CA ASP A 42 -7.39 -28.98 15.87
C ASP A 42 -7.75 -29.82 17.09
N THR A 43 -8.68 -30.78 16.93
CA THR A 43 -8.98 -31.77 17.98
C THR A 43 -8.99 -33.16 17.39
N VAL A 44 -8.02 -33.98 17.81
CA VAL A 44 -7.87 -35.37 17.38
C VAL A 44 -8.55 -36.27 18.40
N TYR A 45 -9.39 -37.19 17.93
CA TYR A 45 -10.13 -38.11 18.78
C TYR A 45 -9.53 -39.52 18.71
N SER A 46 -9.29 -40.15 19.86
CA SER A 46 -9.15 -41.59 19.96
C SER A 46 -10.52 -42.24 19.78
N MET A 47 -10.68 -43.07 18.75
CA MET A 47 -11.93 -43.76 18.42
C MET A 47 -11.75 -45.27 18.58
N GLY A 48 -12.78 -45.98 19.08
CA GLY A 48 -12.71 -47.43 19.27
C GLY A 48 -14.02 -48.07 19.78
N GLY A 49 -14.14 -49.38 19.61
CA GLY A 49 -15.33 -50.18 19.94
C GLY A 49 -16.28 -50.46 18.76
N GLN A 50 -17.33 -51.26 18.97
CA GLN A 50 -18.38 -51.45 17.97
C GLN A 50 -19.09 -50.10 17.72
N GLY A 51 -19.00 -49.59 16.50
CA GLY A 51 -19.55 -48.28 16.11
C GLY A 51 -18.52 -47.14 16.01
N ASN A 52 -17.23 -47.38 16.29
CA ASN A 52 -16.15 -46.39 16.15
C ASN A 52 -16.43 -45.06 16.90
N ASN A 53 -16.95 -45.16 18.12
CA ASN A 53 -17.29 -44.00 18.92
C ASN A 53 -16.03 -43.24 19.38
N LYS A 54 -16.14 -41.92 19.48
CA LYS A 54 -15.09 -41.03 20.03
C LYS A 54 -14.99 -41.26 21.54
N ILE A 55 -13.81 -41.63 22.03
CA ILE A 55 -13.56 -41.98 23.44
C ILE A 55 -12.90 -40.80 24.18
N VAL A 56 -11.82 -40.24 23.62
CA VAL A 56 -11.07 -39.10 24.21
C VAL A 56 -10.63 -38.18 23.07
N GLY A 57 -10.74 -36.87 23.27
CA GLY A 57 -10.24 -35.85 22.35
C GLY A 57 -9.03 -35.12 22.91
N PHE A 58 -7.98 -34.95 22.09
CA PHE A 58 -6.83 -34.12 22.39
C PHE A 58 -6.86 -32.90 21.47
N SER A 59 -6.98 -31.71 22.06
CA SER A 59 -6.92 -30.45 21.32
C SER A 59 -5.47 -29.95 21.24
N GLY A 60 -5.06 -29.49 20.06
CA GLY A 60 -3.72 -28.97 19.80
C GLY A 60 -3.76 -27.89 18.71
N ASN A 61 -2.59 -27.35 18.38
CA ASN A 61 -2.42 -26.41 17.26
C ASN A 61 -3.37 -25.19 17.31
N ARG A 62 -3.58 -24.61 18.50
CA ARG A 62 -4.38 -23.40 18.63
C ARG A 62 -3.63 -22.23 17.99
N GLY A 63 -4.21 -21.64 16.96
CA GLY A 63 -3.71 -20.49 16.22
C GLY A 63 -4.74 -19.36 16.20
N GLY A 64 -4.28 -18.15 15.89
CA GLY A 64 -5.15 -17.00 15.69
C GLY A 64 -4.80 -16.28 14.40
N ARG A 65 -5.80 -15.79 13.68
CA ARG A 65 -5.64 -14.92 12.51
C ARG A 65 -6.40 -13.63 12.74
N ILE A 66 -5.85 -12.53 12.28
CA ILE A 66 -6.52 -11.23 12.25
C ILE A 66 -6.68 -10.85 10.78
N ALA A 67 -7.88 -10.40 10.42
CA ALA A 67 -8.15 -9.84 9.11
C ALA A 67 -8.60 -8.38 9.31
N LEU A 68 -7.79 -7.43 8.86
CA LEU A 68 -8.17 -6.02 8.82
C LEU A 68 -8.31 -5.59 7.36
N GLN A 69 -9.31 -4.77 7.07
CA GLN A 69 -9.48 -4.15 5.75
C GLN A 69 -9.53 -2.64 5.90
N ASP A 70 -8.62 -1.94 5.23
CA ASP A 70 -8.63 -0.47 5.16
C ASP A 70 -9.27 0.01 3.87
N ALA A 71 -10.01 1.11 3.95
CA ALA A 71 -10.56 1.80 2.78
C ALA A 71 -9.53 2.73 2.12
N VAL A 72 -8.48 3.12 2.84
CA VAL A 72 -7.40 3.97 2.33
C VAL A 72 -6.05 3.32 2.58
N PHE A 73 -5.15 3.37 1.59
CA PHE A 73 -3.79 2.91 1.80
C PHE A 73 -2.94 4.02 2.44
N THR A 74 -2.12 3.67 3.41
CA THR A 74 -1.07 4.54 3.95
C THR A 74 0.29 3.96 3.60
N ASN A 75 1.23 4.80 3.17
CA ASN A 75 2.59 4.36 2.80
C ASN A 75 3.28 3.57 3.92
N GLU A 76 2.95 3.87 5.19
CA GLU A 76 3.52 3.18 6.35
C GLU A 76 3.02 1.74 6.47
N VAL A 77 1.75 1.46 6.17
CA VAL A 77 1.24 0.08 6.15
C VAL A 77 1.88 -0.73 5.02
N ILE A 78 2.00 -0.15 3.82
CA ILE A 78 2.69 -0.80 2.70
C ILE A 78 4.15 -1.06 3.05
N ALA A 79 4.84 -0.11 3.69
CA ALA A 79 6.19 -0.29 4.19
C ALA A 79 6.30 -1.40 5.24
N MET A 80 5.32 -1.51 6.16
CA MET A 80 5.29 -2.57 7.16
C MET A 80 5.04 -3.96 6.57
N MET A 81 4.14 -4.07 5.59
CA MET A 81 3.82 -5.33 4.90
C MET A 81 4.93 -5.77 3.94
N THR A 82 5.60 -4.82 3.30
CA THR A 82 6.74 -5.12 2.42
C THR A 82 8.05 -5.24 3.18
N GLY A 83 8.08 -4.92 4.48
CA GLY A 83 9.32 -4.89 5.28
C GLY A 83 10.34 -3.83 4.84
N ASN A 84 9.93 -2.87 4.01
CA ASN A 84 10.81 -1.89 3.38
C ASN A 84 10.67 -0.50 3.99
N ASP A 85 11.76 0.26 4.00
CA ASP A 85 11.77 1.62 4.52
C ASP A 85 11.24 2.61 3.49
N ILE A 86 10.52 3.63 3.95
CA ILE A 86 10.08 4.74 3.10
C ILE A 86 11.26 5.69 2.91
N LYS A 87 11.81 5.74 1.70
CA LYS A 87 12.84 6.72 1.34
C LYS A 87 12.19 8.03 0.97
N LYS A 88 12.62 9.12 1.62
CA LYS A 88 12.27 10.49 1.24
C LYS A 88 13.41 11.10 0.45
N GLY A 89 13.10 11.70 -0.68
CA GLY A 89 14.11 12.39 -1.48
C GLY A 89 13.75 12.41 -2.95
N GLU A 90 14.50 13.19 -3.69
CA GLU A 90 14.35 13.33 -5.13
C GLU A 90 14.60 11.99 -5.82
N THR A 91 13.69 11.61 -6.70
CA THR A 91 13.76 10.35 -7.45
C THR A 91 13.41 10.57 -8.91
N PRO A 92 14.06 9.84 -9.83
CA PRO A 92 13.71 9.88 -11.25
C PRO A 92 12.31 9.31 -11.45
N ILE A 93 11.43 10.09 -12.10
CA ILE A 93 10.08 9.68 -12.49
C ILE A 93 9.97 9.78 -14.01
N ILE A 94 9.44 8.73 -14.63
CA ILE A 94 9.11 8.75 -16.07
C ILE A 94 7.78 9.49 -16.23
N TYR A 95 7.80 10.55 -17.04
CA TYR A 95 6.63 11.35 -17.37
C TYR A 95 6.29 11.20 -18.85
N ARG A 96 5.00 11.02 -19.14
CA ARG A 96 4.45 11.07 -20.49
C ARG A 96 3.85 12.45 -20.70
N ASP A 97 4.36 13.18 -21.68
CA ASP A 97 3.93 14.53 -21.99
C ASP A 97 3.42 14.59 -23.43
N VAL A 98 2.19 15.06 -23.62
CA VAL A 98 1.60 15.29 -24.94
C VAL A 98 1.64 16.79 -25.21
N ILE A 99 2.44 17.18 -26.20
CA ILE A 99 2.73 18.58 -26.50
C ILE A 99 2.45 18.87 -27.98
N LYS A 100 2.26 20.15 -28.30
CA LYS A 100 1.97 20.60 -29.67
C LYS A 100 3.18 21.32 -30.24
N VAL A 101 3.48 21.04 -31.49
CA VAL A 101 4.50 21.79 -32.24
C VAL A 101 3.92 23.15 -32.65
N MET A 102 4.65 24.23 -32.37
CA MET A 102 4.38 25.57 -32.88
C MET A 102 5.70 26.23 -33.30
N ASN A 103 5.73 26.81 -34.50
CA ASN A 103 6.92 27.45 -35.08
C ASN A 103 8.15 26.53 -35.00
N ASP A 104 8.00 25.28 -35.42
CA ASP A 104 9.06 24.25 -35.41
C ASP A 104 9.64 23.92 -34.01
N THR A 105 8.93 24.31 -32.95
CA THR A 105 9.34 24.07 -31.56
C THR A 105 8.23 23.44 -30.73
N ALA A 106 8.57 22.65 -29.71
CA ALA A 106 7.62 22.15 -28.72
C ALA A 106 8.23 22.19 -27.33
N THR A 107 7.50 22.72 -26.35
CA THR A 107 8.00 22.90 -24.97
C THR A 107 7.44 21.81 -24.05
N LEU A 108 8.32 21.06 -23.40
CA LEU A 108 7.98 20.09 -22.36
C LEU A 108 7.46 20.80 -21.10
N LYS A 109 6.53 20.16 -20.41
CA LYS A 109 5.96 20.66 -19.16
C LYS A 109 6.99 20.71 -18.03
N TYR A 110 7.76 19.62 -17.87
CA TYR A 110 8.80 19.49 -16.84
C TYR A 110 10.19 19.40 -17.47
N THR A 111 11.20 19.83 -16.70
CA THR A 111 12.60 19.75 -17.14
C THR A 111 13.06 18.30 -17.05
N PRO A 112 13.59 17.71 -18.14
CA PRO A 112 14.20 16.38 -18.10
C PRO A 112 15.45 16.37 -17.21
N ALA A 113 15.82 15.19 -16.71
CA ALA A 113 17.09 15.01 -16.01
C ALA A 113 18.22 15.07 -17.04
N THR A 114 18.94 16.20 -17.12
CA THR A 114 20.08 16.53 -18.02
C THR A 114 19.76 16.96 -19.46
N PRO A 115 18.98 18.03 -19.70
CA PRO A 115 18.62 18.46 -21.06
C PRO A 115 19.76 19.23 -21.73
N VAL A 116 20.69 18.48 -22.34
CA VAL A 116 21.84 19.02 -23.10
C VAL A 116 21.57 18.86 -24.60
N LEU A 117 22.05 19.82 -25.40
CA LEU A 117 21.92 19.81 -26.86
C LEU A 117 22.43 18.48 -27.46
N GLY A 118 21.57 17.81 -28.21
CA GLY A 118 21.90 16.55 -28.92
C GLY A 118 22.11 15.34 -28.00
N ALA A 119 21.72 15.43 -26.73
CA ALA A 119 21.80 14.31 -25.81
C ALA A 119 20.51 13.49 -25.84
N ASP A 120 20.66 12.16 -25.81
CA ASP A 120 19.57 11.19 -25.72
C ASP A 120 18.99 11.16 -24.29
N VAL A 121 18.22 12.21 -23.98
CA VAL A 121 17.75 12.54 -22.61
C VAL A 121 16.27 12.20 -22.45
N LEU A 122 15.54 12.16 -23.56
CA LEU A 122 14.17 11.66 -23.62
C LEU A 122 14.23 10.15 -23.89
N ASN A 123 13.46 9.37 -23.15
CA ASN A 123 13.39 7.93 -23.32
C ASN A 123 12.83 7.54 -24.70
N SER A 124 11.86 8.31 -25.21
CA SER A 124 11.33 8.19 -26.57
C SER A 124 10.45 9.39 -26.93
N VAL A 125 10.41 9.77 -28.22
CA VAL A 125 9.54 10.82 -28.76
C VAL A 125 8.82 10.28 -30.00
N TYR A 126 7.50 10.41 -30.05
CA TYR A 126 6.68 9.95 -31.17
C TYR A 126 5.72 11.04 -31.65
N THR A 127 5.39 11.02 -32.95
CA THR A 127 4.22 11.74 -33.47
C THR A 127 2.92 11.03 -33.04
N LEU A 128 1.89 11.82 -32.73
CA LEU A 128 0.56 11.30 -32.41
C LEU A 128 -0.39 11.42 -33.59
N ASN A 129 -1.12 10.34 -33.85
CA ASN A 129 -2.32 10.38 -34.67
C ASN A 129 -3.49 11.07 -33.94
N PRO A 130 -4.54 11.47 -34.68
CA PRO A 130 -5.79 11.94 -34.10
C PRO A 130 -6.48 10.92 -33.15
N ASP A 131 -6.11 9.65 -33.21
CA ASP A 131 -6.59 8.57 -32.32
C ASP A 131 -5.68 8.34 -31.09
N GLN A 132 -4.64 9.16 -30.92
CA GLN A 132 -3.61 9.09 -29.87
C GLN A 132 -2.68 7.86 -29.91
N THR A 133 -2.64 7.13 -31.03
CA THR A 133 -1.63 6.10 -31.27
C THR A 133 -0.28 6.71 -31.69
N HIS A 134 0.81 5.97 -31.43
CA HIS A 134 2.16 6.34 -31.87
C HIS A 134 2.34 5.96 -33.34
N GLU A 135 2.79 6.90 -34.16
CA GLU A 135 3.14 6.63 -35.57
C GLU A 135 4.66 6.48 -35.74
N ASP A 136 5.35 7.60 -35.92
CA ASP A 136 6.78 7.62 -36.22
C ASP A 136 7.57 8.06 -34.99
N GLU A 137 8.69 7.37 -34.75
CA GLU A 137 9.68 7.78 -33.76
C GLU A 137 10.51 8.93 -34.30
N ILE A 138 10.60 10.02 -33.54
CA ILE A 138 11.48 11.15 -33.84
C ILE A 138 12.78 10.91 -33.06
N VAL A 139 13.91 10.82 -33.77
CA VAL A 139 15.20 10.50 -33.15
C VAL A 139 15.95 11.77 -32.73
N VAL A 140 16.89 11.65 -31.78
CA VAL A 140 17.72 12.80 -31.40
C VAL A 140 18.73 13.13 -32.52
N ALA A 141 18.81 14.40 -32.89
CA ALA A 141 19.78 14.87 -33.87
C ALA A 141 21.20 14.80 -33.31
N THR A 142 22.14 14.32 -34.13
CA THR A 142 23.58 14.29 -33.78
C THR A 142 24.30 15.62 -34.07
N ALA A 143 23.63 16.54 -34.78
CA ALA A 143 24.11 17.87 -35.14
C ALA A 143 23.27 18.97 -34.44
N ALA A 144 23.83 20.19 -34.33
CA ALA A 144 23.14 21.33 -33.72
C ALA A 144 21.90 21.82 -34.50
N THR A 145 21.69 21.29 -35.71
CA THR A 145 20.55 21.54 -36.57
C THR A 145 19.88 20.21 -36.90
N PRO A 146 18.61 20.02 -36.56
CA PRO A 146 17.89 18.75 -36.78
C PRO A 146 17.63 18.50 -38.28
N GLY A 147 17.94 17.29 -38.73
CA GLY A 147 17.48 16.75 -40.02
C GLY A 147 16.03 16.27 -39.97
N THR A 148 15.54 15.75 -41.09
CA THR A 148 14.19 15.16 -41.17
C THR A 148 14.09 13.93 -40.28
N GLY A 149 13.07 13.88 -39.43
CA GLY A 149 12.83 12.85 -38.43
C GLY A 149 13.67 13.04 -37.16
N GLU A 150 14.34 14.19 -37.02
CA GLU A 150 15.22 14.47 -35.88
C GLU A 150 14.75 15.64 -35.03
N TYR A 151 15.10 15.64 -33.74
CA TYR A 151 14.91 16.79 -32.85
C TYR A 151 16.17 17.13 -32.07
N THR A 152 16.30 18.39 -31.67
CA THR A 152 17.30 18.84 -30.69
C THR A 152 16.60 19.32 -29.43
N ILE A 153 17.16 19.05 -28.25
CA ILE A 153 16.60 19.51 -26.98
C ILE A 153 17.54 20.47 -26.27
N ILE A 154 17.01 21.60 -25.80
CA ILE A 154 17.70 22.53 -24.88
C ILE A 154 16.75 22.88 -23.75
N GLY A 155 17.11 22.53 -22.51
CA GLY A 155 16.27 22.81 -21.35
C GLY A 155 14.92 22.07 -21.41
N LYS A 156 13.87 22.75 -21.89
CA LYS A 156 12.52 22.19 -22.08
C LYS A 156 12.07 22.19 -23.53
N ASP A 157 12.80 22.87 -24.41
CA ASP A 157 12.36 23.13 -25.77
C ASP A 157 12.96 22.09 -26.70
N LEU A 158 12.09 21.37 -27.41
CA LEU A 158 12.42 20.56 -28.57
C LEU A 158 12.35 21.45 -29.80
N THR A 159 13.38 21.40 -30.64
CA THR A 159 13.42 22.08 -31.93
C THR A 159 13.50 21.03 -33.03
N PHE A 160 12.65 21.17 -34.05
CA PHE A 160 12.53 20.29 -35.21
C PHE A 160 13.09 20.96 -36.47
N SER A 161 13.15 20.22 -37.59
CA SER A 161 13.54 20.81 -38.87
C SER A 161 12.47 21.79 -39.36
N ALA A 162 12.90 22.87 -40.02
CA ALA A 162 12.01 23.96 -40.39
C ALA A 162 10.90 23.50 -41.36
N GLY A 163 9.64 23.70 -40.98
CA GLY A 163 8.47 23.34 -41.77
C GLY A 163 8.21 21.84 -41.90
N GLU A 164 8.87 21.01 -41.09
CA GLU A 164 8.69 19.55 -41.11
C GLU A 164 7.32 19.13 -40.55
N TYR A 165 6.92 19.73 -39.44
CA TYR A 165 5.64 19.48 -38.79
C TYR A 165 4.77 20.72 -38.86
N ALA A 166 3.50 20.57 -39.26
CA ALA A 166 2.56 21.67 -39.28
C ALA A 166 2.26 22.14 -37.84
N ASP A 167 2.04 23.44 -37.68
CA ASP A 167 1.60 24.01 -36.40
C ASP A 167 0.33 23.30 -35.89
N GLY A 168 0.38 22.86 -34.64
CA GLY A 168 -0.69 22.10 -33.99
C GLY A 168 -0.57 20.58 -34.09
N THR A 169 0.47 20.04 -34.74
CA THR A 169 0.79 18.61 -34.69
C THR A 169 1.05 18.18 -33.25
N GLU A 170 0.36 17.12 -32.79
CA GLU A 170 0.55 16.56 -31.46
C GLU A 170 1.71 15.56 -31.48
N ILE A 171 2.60 15.67 -30.51
CA ILE A 171 3.70 14.76 -30.28
C ILE A 171 3.67 14.31 -28.83
N VAL A 172 4.17 13.10 -28.56
CA VAL A 172 4.35 12.60 -27.20
C VAL A 172 5.82 12.40 -26.92
N ALA A 173 6.24 12.88 -25.75
CA ALA A 173 7.57 12.69 -25.23
C ALA A 173 7.48 11.88 -23.92
N TYR A 174 8.26 10.81 -23.85
CA TYR A 174 8.55 10.09 -22.62
C TYR A 174 9.91 10.54 -22.11
N TYR A 175 9.98 11.11 -20.91
CA TYR A 175 11.26 11.51 -20.32
C TYR A 175 11.29 11.27 -18.83
N THR A 176 12.50 11.09 -18.33
CA THR A 176 12.75 11.04 -16.90
C THR A 176 12.92 12.46 -16.36
N THR A 177 12.08 12.85 -15.40
CA THR A 177 12.21 14.12 -14.65
C THR A 177 12.48 13.83 -13.17
N GLN A 178 13.05 14.80 -12.47
CA GLN A 178 13.33 14.68 -11.05
C GLN A 178 12.08 15.04 -10.25
N SER A 179 11.64 14.16 -9.36
CA SER A 179 10.63 14.49 -8.36
C SER A 179 11.19 15.46 -7.32
N GLY A 180 10.32 16.24 -6.69
CA GLY A 180 10.74 17.13 -5.60
C GLY A 180 11.17 16.36 -4.34
N ALA A 181 11.91 17.03 -3.45
CA ALA A 181 12.48 16.43 -2.23
C ALA A 181 11.46 15.79 -1.26
N SER A 182 10.16 16.06 -1.41
CA SER A 182 9.09 15.46 -0.61
C SER A 182 8.59 14.11 -1.13
N ALA A 183 9.10 13.61 -2.26
CA ALA A 183 8.70 12.32 -2.80
C ALA A 183 9.02 11.18 -1.81
N LYS A 184 8.10 10.23 -1.71
CA LYS A 184 8.21 9.02 -0.87
C LYS A 184 8.25 7.81 -1.78
N THR A 185 9.33 7.04 -1.70
CA THR A 185 9.52 5.83 -2.51
C THR A 185 9.62 4.61 -1.60
N ILE A 186 8.85 3.57 -1.92
CA ILE A 186 8.93 2.25 -1.31
C ILE A 186 9.42 1.31 -2.40
N THR A 187 10.60 0.72 -2.21
CA THR A 187 11.15 -0.29 -3.11
C THR A 187 10.94 -1.65 -2.47
N VAL A 188 10.14 -2.51 -3.09
CA VAL A 188 9.91 -3.87 -2.58
C VAL A 188 11.11 -4.73 -2.98
N SER A 189 11.98 -5.02 -2.02
CA SER A 189 13.16 -5.87 -2.21
C SER A 189 12.87 -7.32 -1.84
N SER A 190 13.44 -8.28 -2.57
CA SER A 190 13.20 -9.72 -2.39
C SER A 190 13.80 -10.31 -1.10
N ASP A 191 14.71 -9.59 -0.46
CA ASP A 191 15.40 -9.99 0.78
C ASP A 191 14.69 -9.47 2.05
N LYS A 192 13.61 -8.71 1.90
CA LYS A 192 12.85 -8.11 2.98
C LYS A 192 11.44 -8.68 3.02
N PHE A 193 10.99 -9.00 4.23
CA PHE A 193 9.71 -9.64 4.50
C PHE A 193 8.95 -8.86 5.58
N ALA A 194 7.65 -9.08 5.66
CA ALA A 194 6.78 -8.44 6.62
C ALA A 194 7.24 -8.73 8.07
N GLY A 195 7.25 -7.67 8.87
CA GLY A 195 7.67 -7.74 10.27
C GLY A 195 6.63 -8.37 11.19
N THR A 196 7.06 -8.65 12.43
CA THR A 196 6.15 -8.95 13.55
C THR A 196 5.94 -7.69 14.38
N TYR A 197 4.69 -7.36 14.64
CA TYR A 197 4.26 -6.16 15.36
C TYR A 197 3.36 -6.54 16.54
N GLU A 198 3.33 -5.66 17.54
CA GLU A 198 2.34 -5.73 18.61
C GLU A 198 1.12 -4.93 18.15
N VAL A 199 -0.08 -5.51 18.26
CA VAL A 199 -1.32 -4.90 17.73
C VAL A 199 -2.31 -4.74 18.86
N VAL A 200 -2.87 -3.54 18.97
CA VAL A 200 -3.95 -3.21 19.89
C VAL A 200 -5.18 -2.85 19.07
N LEU A 201 -6.28 -3.54 19.30
CA LEU A 201 -7.57 -3.29 18.66
C LEU A 201 -8.52 -2.68 19.69
N ASP A 202 -8.94 -1.44 19.47
CA ASP A 202 -9.90 -0.75 20.34
C ASP A 202 -11.29 -0.79 19.69
N CYS A 203 -12.29 -1.32 20.39
CA CYS A 203 -13.67 -1.39 19.91
C CYS A 203 -14.69 -1.08 21.00
N LEU A 204 -15.90 -0.68 20.59
CA LEU A 204 -17.03 -0.51 21.51
C LEU A 204 -17.91 -1.77 21.53
N VAL A 205 -18.24 -2.22 22.73
CA VAL A 205 -19.14 -3.35 22.98
C VAL A 205 -20.35 -2.88 23.77
N ARG A 206 -21.55 -3.31 23.35
CA ARG A 206 -22.80 -2.93 24.02
C ARG A 206 -23.27 -4.06 24.90
N ASN A 207 -23.62 -3.77 26.14
CA ASN A 207 -24.20 -4.80 27.01
C ASN A 207 -25.69 -5.02 26.70
N VAL A 208 -26.12 -6.29 26.81
CA VAL A 208 -27.48 -6.71 26.41
C VAL A 208 -28.55 -6.39 27.45
N VAL A 209 -28.17 -6.12 28.69
CA VAL A 209 -29.04 -5.87 29.84
C VAL A 209 -29.23 -4.37 30.05
N ASP A 210 -28.15 -3.63 30.23
CA ASP A 210 -28.18 -2.18 30.51
C ASP A 210 -28.29 -1.30 29.25
N LYS A 211 -28.05 -1.90 28.07
CA LYS A 211 -27.99 -1.24 26.76
C LYS A 211 -26.93 -0.13 26.68
N GLN A 212 -25.97 -0.08 27.59
CA GLN A 212 -24.87 0.87 27.62
C GLN A 212 -23.68 0.38 26.79
N ASP A 213 -22.89 1.32 26.28
CA ASP A 213 -21.67 1.05 25.52
C ASP A 213 -20.45 1.06 26.46
N TYR A 214 -19.62 0.02 26.36
CA TYR A 214 -18.38 -0.15 27.10
C TYR A 214 -17.20 -0.21 26.12
N ALA A 215 -16.03 0.25 26.56
CA ALA A 215 -14.81 0.12 25.77
C ALA A 215 -14.22 -1.29 25.93
N ALA A 216 -13.81 -1.88 24.81
CA ALA A 216 -13.12 -3.15 24.77
C ALA A 216 -11.80 -2.97 24.03
N GLN A 217 -10.72 -3.50 24.61
CA GLN A 217 -9.41 -3.51 23.99
C GLN A 217 -8.95 -4.95 23.83
N ILE A 218 -8.51 -5.32 22.63
CA ILE A 218 -7.89 -6.60 22.34
C ILE A 218 -6.41 -6.36 22.09
N HIS A 219 -5.59 -6.87 22.99
CA HIS A 219 -4.14 -6.76 22.95
C HIS A 219 -3.51 -8.03 22.40
N ILE A 220 -2.72 -7.90 21.33
CA ILE A 220 -2.07 -8.99 20.61
C ILE A 220 -0.57 -8.74 20.66
N ASN A 221 0.15 -9.62 21.36
CA ASN A 221 1.55 -9.39 21.67
C ASN A 221 2.47 -9.58 20.46
N ASP A 222 2.22 -10.61 19.66
CA ASP A 222 2.99 -10.92 18.46
C ASP A 222 2.02 -11.22 17.29
N ALA A 223 1.91 -10.27 16.36
CA ALA A 223 1.17 -10.44 15.11
C ALA A 223 2.15 -10.31 13.93
N LYS A 224 2.29 -11.38 13.14
CA LYS A 224 3.08 -11.38 11.92
C LYS A 224 2.17 -11.06 10.74
N MET A 225 2.48 -10.01 10.00
CA MET A 225 1.80 -9.72 8.73
C MET A 225 2.13 -10.80 7.70
N GLU A 226 1.16 -11.19 6.89
CA GLU A 226 1.44 -12.13 5.79
C GLU A 226 2.12 -11.40 4.63
N ASP A 227 3.08 -12.07 3.99
CA ASP A 227 3.78 -11.55 2.83
C ASP A 227 2.92 -11.61 1.55
N ASN A 228 1.84 -12.41 1.57
CA ASN A 228 0.89 -12.52 0.48
C ASN A 228 -0.21 -11.47 0.63
N TRP A 229 -0.11 -10.39 -0.15
CA TRP A 229 -1.11 -9.33 -0.22
C TRP A 229 -1.40 -8.99 -1.67
N ASN A 230 -2.59 -8.47 -1.91
CA ASN A 230 -3.02 -8.05 -3.24
C ASN A 230 -3.41 -6.57 -3.21
N LEU A 231 -3.13 -5.85 -4.29
CA LEU A 231 -3.61 -4.48 -4.50
C LEU A 231 -4.28 -4.44 -5.87
N ASP A 232 -5.60 -4.61 -5.86
CA ASP A 232 -6.39 -4.56 -7.07
C ASP A 232 -6.64 -3.11 -7.48
N MET A 233 -6.28 -2.76 -8.71
CA MET A 233 -6.62 -1.49 -9.35
C MET A 233 -7.72 -1.73 -10.38
N ALA A 234 -8.98 -1.51 -9.98
CA ALA A 234 -10.14 -1.68 -10.84
C ALA A 234 -10.58 -0.34 -11.46
N ALA A 235 -11.06 -0.38 -12.71
CA ALA A 235 -11.54 0.79 -13.45
C ALA A 235 -12.98 1.22 -13.08
N GLU A 236 -13.66 0.48 -12.20
CA GLU A 236 -15.08 0.67 -11.86
C GLU A 236 -15.35 1.90 -10.97
N GLY A 237 -14.31 2.64 -10.56
CA GLY A 237 -14.44 3.88 -9.81
C GLY A 237 -14.72 3.70 -8.31
N ASP A 238 -15.07 2.49 -7.88
CA ASP A 238 -15.16 2.15 -6.46
C ASP A 238 -13.76 2.05 -5.83
N PRO A 239 -13.56 2.59 -4.61
CA PRO A 239 -12.28 2.48 -3.92
C PRO A 239 -12.01 1.03 -3.56
N SER A 240 -10.89 0.51 -4.06
CA SER A 240 -10.39 -0.82 -3.72
C SER A 240 -10.06 -0.89 -2.23
N VAL A 241 -10.47 -1.98 -1.57
CA VAL A 241 -10.15 -2.23 -0.16
C VAL A 241 -8.78 -2.87 -0.06
N PHE A 242 -8.02 -2.49 0.96
CA PHE A 242 -6.69 -3.02 1.21
C PHE A 242 -6.74 -4.04 2.35
N ASP A 243 -6.51 -5.31 2.02
CA ASP A 243 -6.48 -6.41 2.98
C ASP A 243 -5.13 -6.47 3.72
N ILE A 244 -5.19 -6.50 5.05
CA ILE A 244 -4.04 -6.62 5.95
C ILE A 244 -4.21 -7.92 6.76
N PRO A 245 -3.92 -9.09 6.17
CA PRO A 245 -3.94 -10.35 6.88
C PRO A 245 -2.75 -10.47 7.83
N MET A 246 -3.02 -10.95 9.05
CA MET A 246 -1.99 -11.21 10.05
C MET A 246 -2.23 -12.53 10.77
N GLU A 247 -1.14 -13.20 11.12
CA GLU A 247 -1.12 -14.39 11.95
C GLU A 247 -0.67 -14.03 13.37
N ILE A 248 -1.39 -14.51 14.38
CA ILE A 248 -1.04 -14.34 15.78
C ILE A 248 -0.04 -15.42 16.17
N LEU A 249 1.15 -14.99 16.56
CA LEU A 249 2.21 -15.87 17.03
C LEU A 249 2.18 -15.97 18.55
N LYS A 250 2.63 -17.12 19.05
CA LYS A 250 2.82 -17.31 20.48
C LYS A 250 4.11 -16.58 20.94
N PRO A 251 4.02 -15.62 21.88
CA PRO A 251 5.21 -15.04 22.51
C PRO A 251 6.01 -16.08 23.31
N VAL A 252 7.34 -15.90 23.40
CA VAL A 252 8.24 -16.85 24.08
C VAL A 252 7.95 -16.97 25.57
N ASP A 253 7.65 -15.84 26.22
CA ASP A 253 7.52 -15.75 27.69
C ASP A 253 6.08 -15.90 28.19
N LYS A 254 5.10 -15.99 27.28
CA LYS A 254 3.67 -15.96 27.60
C LYS A 254 2.92 -17.10 26.89
N LYS A 255 1.79 -17.50 27.44
CA LYS A 255 0.93 -18.55 26.85
C LYS A 255 -0.28 -17.96 26.13
N GLU A 256 -0.55 -16.68 26.36
CA GLU A 256 -1.66 -15.91 25.84
C GLU A 256 -1.34 -15.46 24.42
N LEU A 257 -2.23 -15.81 23.47
CA LEU A 257 -2.14 -15.36 22.07
C LEU A 257 -2.66 -13.92 21.93
N TYR A 258 -3.77 -13.62 22.61
CA TYR A 258 -4.33 -12.28 22.73
C TYR A 258 -5.08 -12.15 24.06
N THR A 259 -5.20 -10.93 24.57
CA THR A 259 -5.96 -10.60 25.79
C THR A 259 -7.04 -9.59 25.44
N MET A 260 -8.30 -9.88 25.78
CA MET A 260 -9.41 -8.96 25.62
C MET A 260 -9.82 -8.40 26.98
N THR A 261 -9.79 -7.08 27.11
CA THR A 261 -10.13 -6.35 28.33
C THR A 261 -11.31 -5.44 28.02
N ILE A 262 -12.44 -5.65 28.71
CA ILE A 262 -13.59 -4.74 28.66
C ILE A 262 -13.59 -3.91 29.93
N TYR A 263 -13.71 -2.60 29.78
CA TYR A 263 -13.64 -1.65 30.88
C TYR A 263 -14.61 -0.49 30.68
N ASP A 264 -14.94 0.15 31.79
CA ASP A 264 -15.64 1.44 31.78
C ASP A 264 -14.60 2.56 31.64
N VAL A 265 -14.80 3.43 30.65
CA VAL A 265 -13.87 4.56 30.38
C VAL A 265 -13.85 5.53 31.56
N GLU A 266 -14.95 5.64 32.31
CA GLU A 266 -15.04 6.51 33.49
C GLU A 266 -14.25 5.98 34.70
N GLU A 267 -13.89 4.69 34.70
CA GLU A 267 -13.14 4.03 35.77
C GLU A 267 -11.61 3.94 35.48
N LEU A 268 -11.14 4.55 34.38
CA LEU A 268 -9.71 4.66 34.08
C LEU A 268 -9.00 5.58 35.10
N ILE A 269 -7.82 5.17 35.57
CA ILE A 269 -6.97 5.89 36.55
C ILE A 269 -5.83 6.63 35.84
#